data_AF-A0A9P7BSE8-F1
#
_entry.id   AF-A0A9P7BSE8-F1
#
_cell.length_a   1.000
_cell.length_b   1.000
_cell.length_c   1.000
_cell.angle_alpha   90.00
_cell.angle_beta   90.00
_cell.angle_gamma   90.00
#
_symmetry.space_group_name_H-M   'P 1'
#
loop_
_entity.id
_entity.type
_entity.pdbx_description
1 polymer ?
#
loop_
_entity_poly.entity_id
_entity_poly.type
_entity_poly.pdbx_seq_one_letter_code
_entity_poly.pdbx_strand_id
1 'polypeptide(L)'
;MNKSIKLIQTKEKQLSYLTHSINQQQHINHHKLISFNNDSKQLSTLVLSILRKSTINLEIIQLSLPFQQHTQLYSTLSCLNTQLTQLSIQDSTCEHKHAFINVKPCFLIQSQHTLQTLDIPTFPSDQLIQHCQFPKLKSLTIALNHDVNWVQFKHMFPNLTELNFVLDGLSQWTFVKSLLSDASLFPWFKRLSITSDHQSLKQHVSKEELKSSLLQLEGLDRITAGWDIIALS
;
A
#
# COMPACT_ATOMS: atom_id res chain seq x y z
N MET A 1 23.33 0.96 -8.30
CA MET A 1 22.44 -0.03 -8.97
C MET A 1 21.35 -0.42 -7.98
N ASN A 2 20.08 -0.11 -8.27
CA ASN A 2 18.98 -0.38 -7.34
C ASN A 2 18.70 -1.89 -7.23
N LYS A 3 18.58 -2.39 -6.01
CA LYS A 3 18.31 -3.81 -5.71
C LYS A 3 16.80 -4.02 -5.57
N SER A 4 16.14 -4.25 -6.71
CA SER A 4 14.68 -4.27 -6.81
C SER A 4 14.12 -5.63 -7.25
N ILE A 5 13.05 -6.08 -6.61
CA ILE A 5 12.15 -7.11 -7.12
C ILE A 5 10.88 -6.41 -7.63
N LYS A 6 10.57 -6.57 -8.91
CA LYS A 6 9.38 -5.99 -9.54
C LYS A 6 8.67 -7.05 -10.35
N LEU A 7 7.42 -7.33 -10.01
CA LEU A 7 6.59 -8.33 -10.68
C LEU A 7 5.35 -7.66 -11.25
N ILE A 8 5.14 -7.83 -12.56
CA ILE A 8 3.97 -7.34 -13.31
C ILE A 8 3.40 -8.53 -14.10
N GLN A 9 2.08 -8.64 -14.18
CA GLN A 9 1.31 -9.78 -14.71
C GLN A 9 1.39 -9.95 -16.25
N THR A 10 1.67 -11.16 -16.79
CA THR A 10 1.29 -11.66 -18.16
C THR A 10 1.56 -13.19 -18.36
N LYS A 11 0.91 -13.82 -19.38
CA LYS A 11 0.81 -15.27 -19.77
C LYS A 11 2.10 -16.12 -19.67
N GLU A 12 2.17 -17.45 -19.49
CA GLU A 12 1.42 -18.55 -18.83
C GLU A 12 2.29 -19.85 -18.89
N LYS A 13 3.34 -19.93 -19.73
CA LYS A 13 3.97 -21.22 -20.09
C LYS A 13 5.36 -21.58 -19.52
N GLN A 14 5.99 -20.78 -18.65
CA GLN A 14 7.39 -21.07 -18.21
C GLN A 14 7.65 -21.07 -16.69
N LEU A 15 6.62 -20.96 -15.83
CA LEU A 15 6.84 -20.73 -14.40
C LEU A 15 7.31 -21.95 -13.59
N SER A 16 6.87 -23.15 -13.95
CA SER A 16 7.21 -24.38 -13.23
C SER A 16 8.70 -24.68 -13.31
N TYR A 17 9.31 -24.47 -14.48
CA TYR A 17 10.74 -24.63 -14.70
C TYR A 17 11.55 -23.58 -13.93
N LEU A 18 11.15 -22.30 -14.00
CA LEU A 18 11.78 -21.22 -13.22
C LEU A 18 11.72 -21.47 -11.71
N THR A 19 10.58 -21.95 -11.21
CA THR A 19 10.40 -22.28 -9.79
C THR A 19 11.34 -23.41 -9.37
N HIS A 20 11.45 -24.45 -10.19
CA HIS A 20 12.38 -25.55 -9.95
C HIS A 20 13.84 -25.08 -9.97
N SER A 21 14.26 -24.32 -10.99
CA SER A 21 15.62 -23.78 -11.10
C SER A 21 16.00 -22.88 -9.94
N ILE A 22 15.11 -21.97 -9.51
CA ILE A 22 15.35 -21.08 -8.37
C ILE A 22 15.39 -21.87 -7.06
N ASN A 23 14.56 -22.90 -6.91
CA ASN A 23 14.60 -23.77 -5.74
C ASN A 23 15.88 -24.61 -5.66
N GLN A 24 16.55 -24.90 -6.78
CA GLN A 24 17.85 -25.58 -6.79
C GLN A 24 19.06 -24.66 -6.65
N GLN A 25 18.92 -23.36 -6.88
CA GLN A 25 20.01 -22.39 -6.69
C GLN A 25 20.29 -22.13 -5.20
N GLN A 26 21.59 -22.09 -4.84
CA GLN A 26 22.06 -21.67 -3.52
C GLN A 26 22.04 -20.15 -3.34
N HIS A 27 22.26 -19.40 -4.43
CA HIS A 27 22.22 -17.93 -4.47
C HIS A 27 21.46 -17.45 -5.71
N ILE A 28 20.61 -16.43 -5.52
CA ILE A 28 19.80 -15.87 -6.60
C ILE A 28 20.50 -14.62 -7.14
N ASN A 29 20.57 -14.49 -8.48
CA ASN A 29 21.13 -13.30 -9.11
C ASN A 29 20.02 -12.24 -9.27
N HIS A 30 20.06 -11.19 -8.44
CA HIS A 30 18.93 -10.28 -8.21
C HIS A 30 18.83 -9.10 -9.19
N HIS A 31 19.47 -9.17 -10.36
CA HIS A 31 19.32 -8.14 -11.39
C HIS A 31 17.95 -8.28 -12.07
N LYS A 32 16.93 -7.71 -11.44
CA LYS A 32 15.57 -7.55 -11.98
C LYS A 32 14.90 -8.89 -12.32
N LEU A 33 14.49 -9.63 -11.28
CA LEU A 33 13.57 -10.76 -11.44
C LEU A 33 12.17 -10.21 -11.73
N ILE A 34 11.79 -10.24 -13.00
CA ILE A 34 10.42 -10.02 -13.45
C ILE A 34 9.85 -11.39 -13.79
N SER A 35 8.99 -11.93 -12.93
CA SER A 35 8.22 -13.13 -13.23
C SER A 35 6.77 -12.74 -13.50
N PHE A 36 6.22 -13.36 -14.54
CA PHE A 36 4.94 -13.03 -15.14
C PHE A 36 4.08 -14.31 -15.10
N ASN A 37 2.96 -14.33 -14.38
CA ASN A 37 2.02 -15.47 -14.45
C ASN A 37 0.57 -15.08 -14.14
N ASN A 38 -0.36 -15.85 -14.70
CA ASN A 38 -1.78 -15.87 -14.36
C ASN A 38 -2.13 -16.96 -13.32
N ASP A 39 -1.27 -17.96 -13.11
CA ASP A 39 -1.48 -18.98 -12.08
C ASP A 39 -0.90 -18.50 -10.73
N SER A 40 -1.76 -17.84 -9.96
CA SER A 40 -1.39 -17.07 -8.77
C SER A 40 -0.67 -17.88 -7.69
N LYS A 41 -0.96 -19.18 -7.58
CA LYS A 41 -0.35 -20.06 -6.57
C LYS A 41 1.10 -20.42 -6.87
N GLN A 42 1.44 -20.61 -8.14
CA GLN A 42 2.82 -20.92 -8.53
C GLN A 42 3.69 -19.67 -8.45
N LEU A 43 3.15 -18.51 -8.84
CA LEU A 43 3.89 -17.25 -8.78
C LEU A 43 4.17 -16.82 -7.35
N SER A 44 3.19 -16.88 -6.43
CA SER A 44 3.48 -16.64 -5.02
C SER A 44 4.52 -17.59 -4.45
N THR A 45 4.41 -18.88 -4.74
CA THR A 45 5.39 -19.86 -4.26
C THR A 45 6.80 -19.48 -4.71
N LEU A 46 6.95 -19.08 -5.99
CA LEU A 46 8.21 -18.59 -6.53
C LEU A 46 8.68 -17.31 -5.82
N VAL A 47 7.82 -16.33 -5.62
CA VAL A 47 8.15 -15.07 -4.92
C VAL A 47 8.63 -15.32 -3.51
N LEU A 48 7.90 -16.16 -2.77
CA LEU A 48 8.22 -16.50 -1.41
C LEU A 48 9.55 -17.26 -1.34
N SER A 49 9.81 -18.17 -2.28
CA SER A 49 11.12 -18.83 -2.42
C SER A 49 12.24 -17.83 -2.70
N ILE A 50 12.03 -16.87 -3.61
CA ILE A 50 13.04 -15.84 -3.93
C ILE A 50 13.33 -14.99 -2.69
N LEU A 51 12.28 -14.51 -2.02
CA LEU A 51 12.40 -13.68 -0.84
C LEU A 51 13.14 -14.41 0.29
N ARG A 52 12.75 -15.66 0.60
CA ARG A 52 13.40 -16.48 1.64
C ARG A 52 14.87 -16.76 1.37
N LYS A 53 15.26 -16.90 0.11
CA LYS A 53 16.65 -17.15 -0.31
C LYS A 53 17.45 -15.87 -0.54
N SER A 54 16.80 -14.71 -0.49
CA SER A 54 17.48 -13.43 -0.69
C SER A 54 18.42 -13.17 0.48
N THR A 55 19.72 -13.22 0.22
CA THR A 55 20.77 -12.83 1.18
C THR A 55 21.15 -11.35 1.04
N ILE A 56 20.53 -10.64 0.08
CA ILE A 56 20.79 -9.24 -0.22
C ILE A 56 19.70 -8.37 0.41
N ASN A 57 20.10 -7.24 1.00
CA ASN A 57 19.19 -6.18 1.41
C ASN A 57 18.45 -5.63 0.19
N LEU A 58 17.16 -5.95 0.09
CA LEU A 58 16.26 -5.41 -0.94
C LEU A 58 15.88 -3.98 -0.60
N GLU A 59 15.80 -3.13 -1.63
CA GLU A 59 15.41 -1.72 -1.51
C GLU A 59 14.00 -1.47 -2.03
N ILE A 60 13.54 -2.26 -3.01
CA ILE A 60 12.25 -2.07 -3.67
C ILE A 60 11.59 -3.44 -3.85
N ILE A 61 10.35 -3.56 -3.38
CA ILE A 61 9.49 -4.73 -3.62
C ILE A 61 8.18 -4.22 -4.23
N GLN A 62 7.85 -4.72 -5.42
CA GLN A 62 6.57 -4.45 -6.08
C GLN A 62 5.97 -5.78 -6.54
N LEU A 63 4.82 -6.14 -5.97
CA LEU A 63 4.18 -7.43 -6.15
C LEU A 63 2.71 -7.26 -6.49
N SER A 64 2.22 -8.06 -7.43
CA SER A 64 0.79 -8.24 -7.68
C SER A 64 0.43 -9.69 -7.38
N LEU A 65 -0.31 -9.93 -6.29
CA LEU A 65 -0.61 -11.24 -5.75
C LEU A 65 -2.03 -11.25 -5.18
N PRO A 66 -2.81 -12.35 -5.33
CA PRO A 66 -4.11 -12.46 -4.70
C PRO A 66 -4.06 -12.36 -3.18
N PHE A 67 -5.09 -11.78 -2.58
CA PHE A 67 -5.18 -11.50 -1.14
C PHE A 67 -4.96 -12.74 -0.28
N GLN A 68 -5.34 -13.93 -0.76
CA GLN A 68 -5.16 -15.19 -0.04
C GLN A 68 -3.68 -15.49 0.29
N GLN A 69 -2.76 -14.86 -0.42
CA GLN A 69 -1.31 -15.05 -0.26
C GLN A 69 -0.63 -13.91 0.52
N HIS A 70 -1.34 -12.80 0.78
CA HIS A 70 -0.79 -11.65 1.48
C HIS A 70 -0.32 -12.02 2.89
N THR A 71 -1.08 -12.84 3.62
CA THR A 71 -0.69 -13.33 4.96
C THR A 71 0.66 -14.05 4.96
N GLN A 72 0.89 -14.93 3.99
CA GLN A 72 2.15 -15.66 3.87
C GLN A 72 3.30 -14.76 3.42
N LEU A 73 3.00 -13.78 2.56
CA LEU A 73 3.93 -12.76 2.13
C LEU A 73 4.39 -11.90 3.31
N TYR A 74 3.48 -11.33 4.10
CA TYR A 74 3.82 -10.50 5.26
C TYR A 74 4.64 -11.28 6.29
N SER A 75 4.25 -12.54 6.57
CA SER A 75 5.05 -13.43 7.41
C SER A 75 6.47 -13.61 6.87
N THR A 76 6.61 -13.79 5.55
CA THR A 76 7.92 -13.92 4.92
C THR A 76 8.72 -12.62 5.01
N LEU A 77 8.11 -11.48 4.69
CA LEU A 77 8.74 -10.16 4.78
C LEU A 77 9.21 -9.85 6.21
N SER A 78 8.44 -10.24 7.23
CA SER A 78 8.81 -10.02 8.64
C SER A 78 10.11 -10.73 9.05
N CYS A 79 10.47 -11.81 8.37
CA CYS A 79 11.69 -12.56 8.62
C CYS A 79 12.91 -12.00 7.86
N LEU A 80 12.73 -11.04 6.95
CA LEU A 80 13.80 -10.50 6.12
C LEU A 80 14.38 -9.24 6.73
N ASN A 81 15.69 -9.17 6.95
CA ASN A 81 16.31 -7.90 7.29
C ASN A 81 16.32 -6.96 6.07
N THR A 82 15.31 -6.12 5.94
CA THR A 82 15.12 -5.24 4.78
C THR A 82 15.29 -3.77 5.12
N GLN A 83 15.78 -3.00 4.15
CA GLN A 83 15.88 -1.54 4.21
C GLN A 83 15.11 -0.96 3.02
N LEU A 84 13.83 -1.31 2.94
CA LEU A 84 12.98 -0.95 1.81
C LEU A 84 12.80 0.56 1.76
N THR A 85 13.04 1.11 0.58
CA THR A 85 12.63 2.46 0.20
C THR A 85 11.22 2.45 -0.38
N GLN A 86 10.81 1.35 -1.01
CA GLN A 86 9.48 1.20 -1.59
C GLN A 86 8.94 -0.22 -1.40
N LEU A 87 7.70 -0.29 -0.93
CA LEU A 87 6.91 -1.51 -0.87
C LEU A 87 5.56 -1.27 -1.55
N SER A 88 5.25 -2.05 -2.58
CA SER A 88 3.94 -2.08 -3.23
C SER A 88 3.45 -3.53 -3.30
N ILE A 89 2.25 -3.77 -2.77
CA ILE A 89 1.59 -5.07 -2.79
C ILE A 89 0.15 -4.84 -3.25
N GLN A 90 -0.13 -5.22 -4.48
CA GLN A 90 -1.43 -5.07 -5.11
C GLN A 90 -2.09 -6.44 -5.28
N ASP A 91 -3.41 -6.45 -5.35
CA ASP A 91 -4.19 -7.63 -5.70
C ASP A 91 -4.87 -7.40 -7.05
N SER A 92 -4.52 -8.21 -8.04
CA SER A 92 -5.10 -8.15 -9.39
C SER A 92 -6.41 -8.94 -9.54
N THR A 93 -6.86 -9.62 -8.46
CA THR A 93 -7.98 -10.57 -8.47
C THR A 93 -9.12 -10.19 -7.53
N CYS A 94 -8.88 -9.33 -6.54
CA CYS A 94 -9.94 -8.74 -5.73
C CYS A 94 -10.00 -7.23 -5.93
N GLU A 95 -11.17 -6.78 -6.36
CA GLU A 95 -11.65 -5.40 -6.28
C GLU A 95 -11.89 -5.03 -4.80
N HIS A 96 -10.80 -4.90 -4.05
CA HIS A 96 -10.73 -4.32 -2.70
C HIS A 96 -11.27 -5.10 -1.50
N LYS A 97 -11.70 -6.37 -1.61
CA LYS A 97 -12.02 -7.16 -0.39
C LYS A 97 -10.87 -7.13 0.61
N HIS A 98 -11.09 -6.51 1.77
CA HIS A 98 -10.12 -6.46 2.85
C HIS A 98 -9.54 -7.86 3.09
N ALA A 99 -8.22 -7.98 2.93
CA ALA A 99 -7.56 -9.13 3.47
C ALA A 99 -7.78 -9.05 4.99
N PHE A 100 -8.50 -10.02 5.56
CA PHE A 100 -8.51 -10.25 7.01
C PHE A 100 -7.09 -10.65 7.40
N ILE A 101 -6.22 -9.65 7.52
CA ILE A 101 -4.80 -9.82 7.80
C ILE A 101 -4.73 -9.94 9.31
N ASN A 102 -4.78 -11.16 9.80
CA ASN A 102 -4.43 -11.47 11.19
C ASN A 102 -2.89 -11.56 11.33
N VAL A 103 -2.17 -10.63 10.70
CA VAL A 103 -0.70 -10.58 10.72
C VAL A 103 -0.29 -9.29 11.38
N LYS A 104 0.52 -9.42 12.44
CA LYS A 104 1.13 -8.24 13.05
C LYS A 104 1.95 -7.51 11.98
N PRO A 105 1.77 -6.19 11.81
CA PRO A 105 2.49 -5.35 10.82
C PRO A 105 4.01 -5.26 11.00
N CYS A 106 4.63 -6.11 11.81
CA CYS A 106 6.06 -6.09 12.16
C CYS A 106 6.98 -6.09 10.93
N PHE A 107 6.50 -6.54 9.77
CA PHE A 107 7.26 -6.51 8.50
C PHE A 107 7.65 -5.10 8.05
N LEU A 108 6.97 -4.05 8.53
CA LEU A 108 7.31 -2.66 8.22
C LEU A 108 8.42 -2.10 9.12
N ILE A 109 8.63 -2.67 10.33
CA ILE A 109 9.52 -2.10 11.36
C ILE A 109 10.97 -2.04 10.86
N GLN A 110 11.43 -3.08 10.17
CA GLN A 110 12.82 -3.16 9.70
C GLN A 110 13.16 -2.04 8.70
N SER A 111 12.16 -1.58 7.94
CA SER A 111 12.29 -0.51 6.94
C SER A 111 11.80 0.85 7.44
N GLN A 112 11.49 0.99 8.73
CA GLN A 112 10.86 2.18 9.31
C GLN A 112 11.60 3.50 8.97
N HIS A 113 12.94 3.48 8.98
CA HIS A 113 13.77 4.67 8.76
C HIS A 113 14.21 4.87 7.29
N THR A 114 13.79 3.98 6.38
CA THR A 114 14.18 4.00 4.97
C THR A 114 12.99 4.09 4.02
N LEU A 115 11.81 3.62 4.44
CA LEU A 115 10.61 3.58 3.62
C LEU A 115 10.13 4.98 3.22
N GLN A 116 9.96 5.16 1.91
CA GLN A 116 9.49 6.40 1.29
C GLN A 116 8.12 6.24 0.64
N THR A 117 7.81 5.03 0.16
CA THR A 117 6.53 4.70 -0.47
C THR A 117 6.00 3.38 0.07
N LEU A 118 4.77 3.42 0.56
CA LEU A 118 4.00 2.24 0.98
C LEU A 118 2.69 2.23 0.21
N ASP A 119 2.56 1.28 -0.72
CA ASP A 119 1.40 1.14 -1.58
C ASP A 119 0.77 -0.23 -1.40
N ILE A 120 -0.16 -0.34 -0.46
CA ILE A 120 -0.88 -1.59 -0.21
C ILE A 120 -2.37 -1.26 -0.07
N PRO A 121 -3.09 -1.13 -1.20
CA PRO A 121 -4.51 -0.75 -1.24
C PRO A 121 -5.42 -1.57 -0.32
N THR A 122 -5.08 -2.84 -0.09
CA THR A 122 -5.84 -3.78 0.75
C THR A 122 -5.40 -3.79 2.21
N PHE A 123 -4.35 -3.06 2.58
CA PHE A 123 -3.81 -3.06 3.93
C PHE A 123 -4.70 -2.20 4.84
N PRO A 124 -5.31 -2.77 5.87
CA PRO A 124 -6.26 -2.06 6.69
C PRO A 124 -5.55 -1.09 7.65
N SER A 125 -6.10 0.13 7.75
CA SER A 125 -5.56 1.21 8.57
C SER A 125 -5.44 0.89 10.06
N ASP A 126 -6.29 0.02 10.62
CA ASP A 126 -6.25 -0.38 12.05
C ASP A 126 -5.06 -1.28 12.38
N GLN A 127 -4.50 -1.95 11.36
CA GLN A 127 -3.31 -2.79 11.48
C GLN A 127 -2.01 -2.00 11.35
N LEU A 128 -2.05 -0.67 11.26
CA LEU A 128 -0.81 0.11 11.33
C LEU A 128 -0.22 0.04 12.74
N ILE A 129 1.12 -0.03 12.84
CA ILE A 129 1.81 -0.13 14.13
C ILE A 129 1.67 1.18 14.88
N GLN A 130 0.72 1.21 15.80
CA GLN A 130 0.62 2.28 16.79
C GLN A 130 1.98 2.40 17.49
N HIS A 131 2.51 3.62 17.58
CA HIS A 131 3.82 3.98 18.18
C HIS A 131 5.07 3.85 17.29
N CYS A 132 4.96 3.43 16.02
CA CYS A 132 6.07 3.54 15.07
C CYS A 132 5.98 4.83 14.24
N GLN A 133 7.13 5.47 14.00
CA GLN A 133 7.25 6.64 13.12
C GLN A 133 7.99 6.28 11.85
N PHE A 134 7.44 6.63 10.68
CA PHE A 134 8.08 6.46 9.38
C PHE A 134 8.52 7.83 8.85
N PRO A 135 9.67 8.37 9.32
CA PRO A 135 10.04 9.76 9.08
C PRO A 135 10.35 10.07 7.62
N LYS A 136 10.61 9.07 6.77
CA LYS A 136 10.89 9.28 5.35
C LYS A 136 9.71 8.98 4.43
N LEU A 137 8.58 8.52 4.97
CA LEU A 137 7.43 8.14 4.18
C LEU A 137 6.77 9.39 3.57
N LYS A 138 6.70 9.41 2.25
CA LYS A 138 6.13 10.51 1.46
C LYS A 138 4.80 10.13 0.81
N SER A 139 4.59 8.86 0.52
CA SER A 139 3.39 8.37 -0.17
C SER A 139 2.86 7.11 0.50
N LEU A 140 1.58 7.15 0.88
CA LEU A 140 0.88 6.09 1.60
C LEU A 140 -0.43 5.76 0.87
N THR A 141 -0.61 4.51 0.47
CA THR A 141 -1.88 3.96 -0.03
C THR A 141 -2.30 2.79 0.82
N ILE A 142 -3.47 2.88 1.46
CA ILE A 142 -4.02 1.88 2.38
C ILE A 142 -5.56 1.86 2.33
N ALA A 143 -6.17 0.81 2.87
CA ALA A 143 -7.60 0.73 3.11
C ALA A 143 -7.99 1.45 4.40
N LEU A 144 -9.02 2.29 4.35
CA LEU A 144 -9.55 3.00 5.52
C LEU A 144 -10.73 2.22 6.10
N ASN A 145 -10.50 1.47 7.18
CA ASN A 145 -11.47 0.50 7.71
C ASN A 145 -11.93 0.78 9.16
N HIS A 146 -11.35 1.78 9.82
CA HIS A 146 -11.68 2.12 11.21
C HIS A 146 -11.57 3.63 11.43
N ASP A 147 -12.05 4.08 12.59
CA ASP A 147 -11.89 5.45 13.04
C ASP A 147 -10.42 5.73 13.37
N VAL A 148 -9.87 6.80 12.78
CA VAL A 148 -8.45 7.12 12.86
C VAL A 148 -8.26 8.35 13.74
N ASN A 149 -7.42 8.23 14.75
CA ASN A 149 -6.90 9.40 15.45
C ASN A 149 -5.89 10.11 14.54
N TRP A 150 -6.33 11.17 13.86
CA TRP A 150 -5.52 11.88 12.87
C TRP A 150 -4.25 12.53 13.44
N VAL A 151 -4.25 12.95 14.70
CA VAL A 151 -3.05 13.50 15.36
C VAL A 151 -1.99 12.41 15.54
N GLN A 152 -2.40 11.23 15.99
CA GLN A 152 -1.51 10.07 16.09
C GLN A 152 -1.05 9.62 14.70
N PHE A 153 -1.95 9.60 13.72
CA PHE A 153 -1.64 9.23 12.35
C PHE A 153 -0.62 10.19 11.71
N LYS A 154 -0.75 11.50 11.97
CA LYS A 154 0.25 12.53 11.61
C LYS A 154 1.59 12.31 12.28
N HIS A 155 1.59 11.94 13.56
CA HIS A 155 2.81 11.59 14.28
C HIS A 155 3.53 10.37 13.70
N MET A 156 2.78 9.38 13.21
CA MET A 156 3.34 8.19 12.55
C MET A 156 3.98 8.51 11.19
N PHE A 157 3.42 9.47 10.44
CA PHE A 157 3.90 9.81 9.09
C PHE A 157 4.15 11.33 8.95
N PRO A 158 5.16 11.88 9.63
CA PRO A 158 5.32 13.33 9.78
C PRO A 158 5.62 14.07 8.47
N ASN A 159 6.18 13.39 7.47
CA ASN A 159 6.62 13.99 6.20
C ASN A 159 5.79 13.51 4.99
N LEU A 160 4.54 13.11 5.25
CA LEU A 160 3.65 12.63 4.20
C LEU A 160 3.37 13.74 3.19
N THR A 161 3.35 13.40 1.91
CA THR A 161 3.00 14.33 0.83
C THR A 161 1.78 13.85 0.06
N GLU A 162 1.60 12.54 -0.03
CA GLU A 162 0.50 11.87 -0.71
C GLU A 162 -0.14 10.87 0.22
N LEU A 163 -1.46 10.96 0.35
CA LEU A 163 -2.29 10.04 1.08
C LEU A 163 -3.38 9.52 0.13
N ASN A 164 -3.49 8.20 0.00
CA ASN A 164 -4.52 7.56 -0.78
C ASN A 164 -5.28 6.57 0.10
N PHE A 165 -6.59 6.78 0.21
CA PHE A 165 -7.49 5.89 0.92
C PHE A 165 -8.32 5.08 -0.05
N VAL A 166 -8.35 3.78 0.19
CA VAL A 166 -9.29 2.86 -0.45
C VAL A 166 -10.47 2.66 0.49
N LEU A 167 -11.67 2.90 -0.03
CA LEU A 167 -12.92 2.73 0.71
C LEU A 167 -13.73 1.57 0.13
N ASP A 168 -14.15 0.69 1.03
CA ASP A 168 -14.99 -0.48 0.79
C ASP A 168 -16.46 -0.20 1.14
N GLY A 169 -16.78 0.96 1.72
CA GLY A 169 -18.16 1.28 2.07
C GLY A 169 -18.42 2.75 2.42
N LEU A 170 -19.70 3.13 2.35
CA LEU A 170 -20.16 4.49 2.68
C LEU A 170 -19.87 4.89 4.13
N SER A 171 -19.88 3.93 5.07
CA SER A 171 -19.60 4.22 6.48
C SER A 171 -18.19 4.78 6.68
N GLN A 172 -17.23 4.42 5.84
CA GLN A 172 -15.84 4.88 5.95
C GLN A 172 -15.67 6.32 5.48
N TRP A 173 -16.64 6.86 4.74
CA TRP A 173 -16.66 8.27 4.35
C TRP A 173 -16.73 9.21 5.56
N THR A 174 -17.34 8.79 6.67
CA THR A 174 -17.40 9.61 7.89
C THR A 174 -16.00 9.84 8.48
N PHE A 175 -15.10 8.87 8.34
CA PHE A 175 -13.70 9.00 8.75
C PHE A 175 -12.96 9.99 7.85
N VAL A 176 -13.21 9.96 6.53
CA VAL A 176 -12.67 10.99 5.64
C VAL A 176 -13.21 12.38 6.00
N LYS A 177 -14.51 12.50 6.29
CA LYS A 177 -15.09 13.77 6.74
C LYS A 177 -14.44 14.27 8.02
N SER A 178 -14.12 13.40 8.98
CA SER A 178 -13.44 13.81 10.21
C SER A 178 -12.03 14.33 9.93
N LEU A 179 -11.30 13.76 8.98
CA LEU A 179 -10.01 14.29 8.51
C LEU A 179 -10.16 15.70 7.90
N LEU A 180 -11.10 15.85 6.97
CA LEU A 180 -11.32 17.11 6.26
C LEU A 180 -11.91 18.22 7.13
N SER A 181 -12.52 17.88 8.27
CA SER A 181 -13.09 18.87 9.19
C SER A 181 -12.06 19.47 10.15
N ASP A 182 -10.90 18.82 10.34
CA ASP A 182 -9.85 19.28 11.25
C ASP A 182 -8.78 20.08 10.49
N ALA A 183 -9.03 21.39 10.37
CA ALA A 183 -8.12 22.32 9.71
C ALA A 183 -6.71 22.35 10.34
N SER A 184 -6.55 21.98 11.63
CA SER A 184 -5.26 21.99 12.33
C SER A 184 -4.28 20.93 11.81
N LEU A 185 -4.79 19.93 11.11
CA LEU A 185 -3.96 18.91 10.49
C LEU A 185 -3.21 19.46 9.29
N PHE A 186 -3.75 20.44 8.58
CA PHE A 186 -3.18 20.98 7.36
C PHE A 186 -2.09 22.04 7.65
N PRO A 187 -1.01 22.11 6.85
CA PRO A 187 -0.75 21.43 5.58
C PRO A 187 0.09 20.15 5.74
N TRP A 188 -0.38 19.17 6.51
CA TRP A 188 0.38 17.94 6.76
C TRP A 188 0.64 17.10 5.50
N PHE A 189 -0.28 17.05 4.54
CA PHE A 189 -0.06 16.44 3.23
C PHE A 189 -0.61 17.32 2.12
N LYS A 190 -0.11 17.11 0.90
CA LYS A 190 -0.42 17.93 -0.28
C LYS A 190 -1.47 17.31 -1.20
N ARG A 191 -1.56 15.99 -1.22
CA ARG A 191 -2.46 15.26 -2.10
C ARG A 191 -3.26 14.23 -1.33
N LEU A 192 -4.58 14.34 -1.39
CA LEU A 192 -5.50 13.29 -0.93
C LEU A 192 -6.13 12.59 -2.14
N SER A 193 -6.04 11.28 -2.18
CA SER A 193 -6.79 10.45 -3.14
C SER A 193 -7.73 9.52 -2.38
N ILE A 194 -8.92 9.31 -2.92
CA ILE A 194 -9.96 8.49 -2.32
C ILE A 194 -10.52 7.61 -3.42
N THR A 195 -10.17 6.34 -3.41
CA THR A 195 -10.63 5.36 -4.40
C THR A 195 -11.69 4.48 -3.78
N SER A 196 -12.76 4.22 -4.53
CA SER A 196 -13.78 3.24 -4.15
C SER A 196 -14.42 2.64 -5.37
N ASP A 197 -14.70 1.35 -5.28
CA ASP A 197 -15.42 0.60 -6.31
C ASP A 197 -16.95 0.68 -6.13
N HIS A 198 -17.41 1.21 -5.00
CA HIS A 198 -18.83 1.38 -4.73
C HIS A 198 -19.41 2.60 -5.47
N GLN A 199 -20.23 2.32 -6.48
CA GLN A 199 -20.97 3.35 -7.23
C GLN A 199 -21.84 4.24 -6.33
N SER A 200 -22.24 3.76 -5.15
CA SER A 200 -23.00 4.51 -4.15
C SER A 200 -22.20 5.67 -3.53
N LEU A 201 -20.88 5.54 -3.36
CA LEU A 201 -20.03 6.65 -2.90
C LEU A 201 -20.01 7.79 -3.92
N LYS A 202 -20.02 7.46 -5.22
CA LYS A 202 -20.10 8.44 -6.32
C LYS A 202 -21.42 9.22 -6.30
N GLN A 203 -22.51 8.62 -5.81
CA GLN A 203 -23.82 9.25 -5.72
C GLN A 203 -24.04 10.03 -4.43
N HIS A 204 -23.39 9.62 -3.33
CA HIS A 204 -23.62 10.18 -2.00
C HIS A 204 -22.77 11.43 -1.72
N VAL A 205 -21.62 11.56 -2.37
CA VAL A 205 -20.71 12.69 -2.17
C VAL A 205 -20.87 13.66 -3.33
N SER A 206 -21.63 14.74 -3.11
CA SER A 206 -21.77 15.77 -4.13
C SER A 206 -20.49 16.59 -4.26
N LYS A 207 -20.16 17.00 -5.49
CA LYS A 207 -19.01 17.87 -5.80
C LYS A 207 -19.03 19.17 -4.99
N GLU A 208 -20.22 19.72 -4.74
CA GLU A 208 -20.43 20.95 -3.97
C GLU A 208 -20.11 20.77 -2.48
N GLU A 209 -20.58 19.66 -1.89
CA GLU A 209 -20.26 19.32 -0.49
C GLU A 209 -18.75 19.15 -0.31
N LEU A 210 -18.10 18.41 -1.23
CA LEU A 210 -16.66 18.22 -1.19
C LEU A 210 -15.93 19.55 -1.33
N LYS A 211 -16.28 20.40 -2.29
CA LYS A 211 -15.69 21.75 -2.42
C LYS A 211 -15.89 22.61 -1.16
N SER A 212 -17.07 22.57 -0.55
CA SER A 212 -17.38 23.40 0.62
C SER A 212 -16.51 23.06 1.83
N SER A 213 -16.22 21.77 2.05
CA SER A 213 -15.28 21.32 3.10
C SER A 213 -13.83 21.71 2.80
N LEU A 214 -13.49 21.98 1.54
CA LEU A 214 -12.11 22.23 1.10
C LEU A 214 -11.71 23.69 1.04
N LEU A 215 -12.67 24.60 0.88
CA LEU A 215 -12.40 26.05 0.91
C LEU A 215 -11.80 26.51 2.25
N GLN A 216 -11.88 25.68 3.29
CA GLN A 216 -11.36 25.96 4.63
C GLN A 216 -9.96 25.38 4.89
N LEU A 217 -9.41 24.59 3.95
CA LEU A 217 -8.16 23.83 4.17
C LEU A 217 -6.99 24.45 3.39
N GLU A 218 -6.12 25.18 4.09
CA GLU A 218 -4.93 25.77 3.49
C GLU A 218 -3.77 24.76 3.34
N GLY A 219 -3.12 24.78 2.17
CA GLY A 219 -1.92 24.00 1.85
C GLY A 219 -2.16 22.52 1.47
N LEU A 220 -3.40 22.15 1.19
CA LEU A 220 -3.75 20.94 0.46
C LEU A 220 -3.89 21.27 -1.04
N ASP A 221 -2.98 20.79 -1.88
CA ASP A 221 -2.93 21.17 -3.31
C ASP A 221 -3.99 20.45 -4.17
N ARG A 222 -4.33 19.20 -3.81
CA ARG A 222 -5.18 18.37 -4.68
C ARG A 222 -5.97 17.31 -3.92
N ILE A 223 -7.25 17.17 -4.27
CA ILE A 223 -8.05 16.00 -3.96
C ILE A 223 -8.49 15.27 -5.22
N THR A 224 -8.33 13.95 -5.23
CA THR A 224 -8.88 13.07 -6.26
C THR A 224 -9.79 12.05 -5.60
N ALA A 225 -11.11 12.22 -5.69
CA ALA A 225 -12.01 11.09 -5.49
C ALA A 225 -11.97 10.26 -6.77
N GLY A 226 -12.06 8.93 -6.73
CA GLY A 226 -11.92 8.03 -7.90
C GLY A 226 -12.92 8.26 -9.05
N TRP A 227 -13.72 9.32 -8.97
CA TRP A 227 -14.68 9.82 -9.94
C TRP A 227 -14.59 11.34 -10.20
N ASP A 228 -13.80 12.10 -9.43
CA ASP A 228 -13.68 13.56 -9.58
C ASP A 228 -12.31 14.08 -9.10
N ILE A 229 -11.74 15.02 -9.85
CA ILE A 229 -10.52 15.74 -9.47
C ILE A 229 -10.91 17.17 -9.07
N ILE A 230 -10.57 17.56 -7.85
CA ILE A 230 -10.68 18.94 -7.36
C ILE A 230 -9.27 19.43 -7.06
N ALA A 231 -8.78 20.33 -7.91
CA ALA A 231 -7.58 21.10 -7.63
C ALA A 231 -7.95 22.26 -6.70
N LEU A 232 -7.20 22.42 -5.61
CA LEU A 232 -7.34 23.52 -4.68
C LEU A 232 -6.12 24.43 -4.94
N SER A 233 -6.38 25.61 -5.47
CA SER A 233 -5.36 26.55 -5.93
C SER A 233 -4.51 27.11 -4.81
#